data_AF-A0A9W8AT80-F1
#
_entry.id   AF-A0A9W8AT80-F1
#
_cell.length_a   1.000
_cell.length_b   1.000
_cell.length_c   1.000
_cell.angle_alpha   90.00
_cell.angle_beta   90.00
_cell.angle_gamma   90.00
#
_symmetry.space_group_name_H-M   'P 1'
#
loop_
_entity.id
_entity.type
_entity.pdbx_description
1 polymer ?
#
loop_
_entity_poly.entity_id
_entity_poly.type
_entity_poly.pdbx_seq_one_letter_code
_entity_poly.pdbx_strand_id
1 'polypeptide(L)'
;MGKPQGDGSNQSALKRMRASLQTAGVLAGSQPRKGSKKYQKRLAKLARENPEQLVRNAKERHEKLDAISTLYNPFDIKTNKPLKVKAVGRKVKGVRGAPTLSKQVGLENRKKTLLVEWQNRHRSGGLIDRRFGENNPHLTPEEKMMERFARERE
;
A
#
# COMPACT_ATOMS: atom_id res chain seq x y z
N MET A 1 -3.00 -15.81 -12.43
CA MET A 1 -3.45 -14.41 -12.60
C MET A 1 -2.49 -13.71 -13.56
N GLY A 2 -2.86 -13.52 -14.81
CA GLY A 2 -2.01 -12.87 -15.83
C GLY A 2 -1.80 -11.40 -15.51
N LYS A 3 -0.56 -10.91 -15.59
CA LYS A 3 -0.27 -9.48 -15.47
C LYS A 3 -1.00 -8.74 -16.60
N PRO A 4 -1.70 -7.62 -16.34
CA PRO A 4 -2.25 -6.80 -17.41
C PRO A 4 -1.07 -6.23 -18.20
N GLN A 5 -0.81 -6.80 -19.37
CA GLN A 5 0.07 -6.19 -20.36
C GLN A 5 -0.64 -4.93 -20.86
N GLY A 6 0.08 -3.82 -20.97
CA GLY A 6 -0.44 -2.63 -21.63
C GLY A 6 -0.76 -3.00 -23.07
N ASP A 7 -2.05 -3.16 -23.37
CA ASP A 7 -2.54 -3.42 -24.71
C ASP A 7 -2.09 -2.27 -25.62
N GLY A 8 -1.34 -2.60 -26.67
CA GLY A 8 -0.88 -1.67 -27.71
C GLY A 8 -2.00 -1.14 -28.59
N SER A 9 -3.26 -1.22 -28.14
CA SER A 9 -4.39 -0.67 -28.84
C SER A 9 -4.37 0.86 -28.84
N ASN A 10 -4.56 1.44 -30.04
CA ASN A 10 -4.68 2.89 -30.29
C ASN A 10 -5.94 3.53 -29.67
N GLN A 11 -6.50 2.94 -28.62
CA GLN A 11 -7.71 3.43 -27.94
C GLN A 11 -7.36 4.57 -26.97
N SER A 12 -8.35 5.43 -26.68
CA SER A 12 -8.17 6.49 -25.68
C SER A 12 -8.05 5.90 -24.26
N ALA A 13 -7.29 6.57 -23.39
CA ALA A 13 -7.11 6.15 -22.00
C ALA A 13 -8.46 6.02 -21.26
N LEU A 14 -9.39 6.96 -21.51
CA LEU A 14 -10.74 6.93 -20.94
C LEU A 14 -11.54 5.71 -21.39
N LYS A 15 -11.46 5.33 -22.68
CA LYS A 15 -12.17 4.16 -23.21
C LYS A 15 -11.67 2.87 -22.57
N ARG A 16 -10.35 2.71 -22.45
CA ARG A 16 -9.73 1.56 -21.78
C ARG A 16 -10.14 1.49 -20.29
N MET A 17 -10.07 2.61 -19.57
CA MET A 17 -10.47 2.67 -18.16
C MET A 17 -11.95 2.29 -17.96
N ARG A 18 -12.85 2.81 -18.80
CA ARG A 18 -14.29 2.45 -18.75
C ARG A 18 -14.52 0.97 -19.00
N ALA A 19 -13.87 0.39 -20.01
CA ALA A 19 -13.94 -1.03 -20.29
C ALA A 19 -13.44 -1.86 -19.10
N SER A 20 -12.29 -1.49 -18.50
CA SER A 20 -11.73 -2.17 -17.32
C SER A 20 -12.64 -2.10 -16.08
N LEU A 21 -13.35 -0.99 -15.90
CA LEU A 21 -14.31 -0.84 -14.80
C LEU A 21 -15.59 -1.65 -15.02
N GLN A 22 -16.00 -1.83 -16.29
CA GLN A 22 -17.11 -2.69 -16.67
C GLN A 22 -16.75 -4.17 -16.49
N THR A 23 -15.56 -4.60 -16.96
CA THR A 23 -15.09 -5.99 -16.78
C THR A 23 -14.88 -6.34 -15.31
N ALA A 24 -14.41 -5.40 -14.49
CA ALA A 24 -14.29 -5.58 -13.04
C ALA A 24 -15.65 -5.60 -12.30
N GLY A 25 -16.76 -5.33 -13.00
CA GLY A 25 -18.12 -5.30 -12.42
C GLY A 25 -18.36 -4.13 -11.46
N VAL A 26 -17.49 -3.11 -11.45
CA VAL A 26 -17.60 -1.94 -10.58
C VAL A 26 -18.56 -0.90 -11.17
N LEU A 27 -18.56 -0.76 -12.50
CA LEU A 27 -19.56 0.01 -13.23
C LEU A 27 -20.82 -0.84 -13.46
N ALA A 28 -21.94 -0.37 -12.94
CA ALA A 28 -23.23 -1.03 -13.08
C ALA A 28 -23.88 -0.67 -14.43
N GLY A 29 -23.80 -1.57 -15.40
CA GLY A 29 -24.62 -1.48 -16.61
C GLY A 29 -26.09 -1.90 -16.39
N SER A 30 -26.38 -2.69 -15.34
CA SER A 30 -27.69 -3.37 -15.18
C SER A 30 -28.21 -3.44 -13.72
N GLN A 31 -27.44 -3.03 -12.72
CA GLN A 31 -27.89 -3.05 -11.31
C GLN A 31 -28.69 -1.79 -10.94
N PRO A 32 -29.70 -1.89 -10.04
CA PRO A 32 -30.47 -0.74 -9.60
C PRO A 32 -29.52 0.34 -9.04
N ARG A 33 -29.78 1.60 -9.41
CA ARG A 33 -28.98 2.75 -8.97
C ARG A 33 -28.73 2.68 -7.46
N LYS A 34 -27.52 3.05 -7.03
CA LYS A 34 -27.11 3.03 -5.60
C LYS A 34 -28.07 3.80 -4.68
N GLY A 35 -28.82 4.77 -5.22
CA GLY A 35 -29.87 5.53 -4.53
C GLY A 35 -31.30 4.95 -4.61
N SER A 36 -31.51 3.83 -5.28
CA SER A 36 -32.84 3.20 -5.36
C SER A 36 -33.24 2.62 -4.01
N LYS A 37 -34.50 2.84 -3.60
CA LYS A 37 -35.10 2.22 -2.40
C LYS A 37 -34.90 0.70 -2.36
N LYS A 38 -34.94 0.03 -3.52
CA LYS A 38 -34.72 -1.44 -3.62
C LYS A 38 -33.29 -1.85 -3.27
N TYR A 39 -32.30 -1.05 -3.71
CA TYR A 39 -30.89 -1.28 -3.40
C TYR A 39 -30.61 -1.05 -1.91
N GLN A 40 -31.12 0.05 -1.35
CA GLN A 40 -30.97 0.35 0.08
C GLN A 40 -31.59 -0.73 0.97
N LYS A 41 -32.80 -1.22 0.63
CA LYS A 41 -33.43 -2.34 1.34
C LYS A 41 -32.58 -3.62 1.29
N ARG A 42 -31.99 -3.96 0.13
CA ARG A 42 -31.09 -5.12 0.01
C ARG A 42 -29.82 -4.96 0.84
N LEU A 43 -29.22 -3.76 0.86
CA LEU A 43 -28.06 -3.49 1.70
C LEU A 43 -28.40 -3.58 3.19
N ALA A 44 -29.53 -3.02 3.61
CA ALA A 44 -29.99 -3.07 4.99
C ALA A 44 -30.34 -4.50 5.43
N LYS A 45 -30.86 -5.32 4.52
CA LYS A 45 -31.09 -6.75 4.74
C LYS A 45 -29.76 -7.49 4.90
N LEU A 46 -28.82 -7.29 3.97
CA LEU A 46 -27.48 -7.90 4.03
C LEU A 46 -26.70 -7.47 5.29
N ALA A 47 -26.83 -6.21 5.71
CA ALA A 47 -26.22 -5.71 6.93
C ALA A 47 -26.77 -6.37 8.20
N ARG A 48 -28.07 -6.74 8.21
CA ARG A 48 -28.70 -7.46 9.32
C ARG A 48 -28.36 -8.95 9.33
N GLU A 49 -28.40 -9.59 8.17
CA GLU A 49 -28.23 -11.04 8.06
C GLU A 49 -26.77 -11.46 8.05
N ASN A 50 -25.90 -10.72 7.34
CA ASN A 50 -24.51 -11.07 7.10
C ASN A 50 -23.61 -9.82 7.06
N PRO A 51 -23.37 -9.15 8.20
CA PRO A 51 -22.56 -7.93 8.26
C PRO A 51 -21.14 -8.13 7.73
N GLU A 52 -20.51 -9.28 7.99
CA GLU A 52 -19.18 -9.59 7.46
C GLU A 52 -19.14 -9.61 5.94
N GLN A 53 -20.16 -10.18 5.29
CA GLN A 53 -20.20 -10.28 3.84
C GLN A 53 -20.28 -8.89 3.20
N LEU A 54 -20.96 -7.95 3.83
CA LEU A 54 -21.03 -6.56 3.38
C LEU A 54 -19.65 -5.88 3.47
N VAL A 55 -18.89 -6.10 4.54
CA VAL A 55 -17.52 -5.60 4.70
C VAL A 55 -16.59 -6.21 3.65
N ARG A 56 -16.67 -7.53 3.43
CA ARG A 56 -15.89 -8.23 2.39
C ARG A 56 -16.17 -7.68 1.00
N ASN A 57 -17.44 -7.53 0.63
CA ASN A 57 -17.83 -6.95 -0.66
C ASN A 57 -17.31 -5.52 -0.85
N ALA A 58 -17.31 -4.71 0.21
CA ALA A 58 -16.77 -3.35 0.18
C ALA A 58 -15.25 -3.36 -0.03
N LYS A 59 -14.54 -4.25 0.69
CA LYS A 59 -13.09 -4.44 0.56
C LYS A 59 -12.69 -4.92 -0.83
N GLU A 60 -13.32 -5.95 -1.36
CA GLU A 60 -13.06 -6.46 -2.72
C GLU A 60 -13.29 -5.37 -3.78
N ARG A 61 -14.33 -4.55 -3.60
CA ARG A 61 -14.59 -3.42 -4.50
C ARG A 61 -13.48 -2.38 -4.43
N HIS A 62 -12.99 -2.06 -3.24
CA HIS A 62 -11.89 -1.12 -3.05
C HIS A 62 -10.60 -1.66 -3.69
N GLU A 63 -10.25 -2.91 -3.46
CA GLU A 63 -9.08 -3.56 -4.05
C GLU A 63 -9.13 -3.56 -5.59
N LYS A 64 -10.31 -3.83 -6.18
CA LYS A 64 -10.51 -3.75 -7.64
C LYS A 64 -10.33 -2.31 -8.15
N LEU A 65 -10.87 -1.33 -7.44
CA LEU A 65 -10.73 0.08 -7.81
C LEU A 65 -9.28 0.56 -7.71
N ASP A 66 -8.56 0.15 -6.67
CA ASP A 66 -7.16 0.50 -6.47
C ASP A 66 -6.26 -0.15 -7.52
N ALA A 67 -6.51 -1.41 -7.87
CA ALA A 67 -5.81 -2.10 -8.96
C ALA A 67 -6.01 -1.38 -10.31
N ILE A 68 -7.23 -0.90 -10.59
CA ILE A 68 -7.51 -0.13 -11.81
C ILE A 68 -6.85 1.26 -11.74
N SER A 69 -6.97 1.94 -10.61
CA SER A 69 -6.37 3.27 -10.41
C SER A 69 -4.85 3.24 -10.65
N THR A 70 -4.17 2.28 -10.03
CA THR A 70 -2.72 2.10 -10.18
C THR A 70 -2.31 1.67 -11.59
N LEU A 71 -3.12 0.86 -12.28
CA LEU A 71 -2.86 0.45 -13.65
C LEU A 71 -2.95 1.63 -14.64
N TYR A 72 -3.93 2.51 -14.45
CA TYR A 72 -4.21 3.61 -15.38
C TYR A 72 -3.50 4.92 -15.03
N ASN A 73 -2.77 5.00 -13.92
CA ASN A 73 -1.94 6.15 -13.60
C ASN A 73 -0.49 5.98 -14.11
N PRO A 74 -0.11 6.60 -15.25
CA PRO A 74 1.25 6.50 -15.76
C PRO A 74 2.25 7.41 -15.03
N PHE A 75 1.80 8.38 -14.24
CA PHE A 75 2.67 9.44 -13.70
C PHE A 75 3.43 9.02 -12.43
N ASP A 76 2.93 8.01 -11.72
CA ASP A 76 3.60 7.47 -10.53
C ASP A 76 4.78 6.54 -10.86
N ILE A 77 4.86 6.07 -12.10
CA ILE A 77 5.87 5.11 -12.55
C ILE A 77 6.76 5.75 -13.60
N LYS A 78 8.04 5.94 -13.26
CA LYS A 78 9.08 6.29 -14.24
C LYS A 78 9.45 5.04 -15.03
N THR A 79 9.31 5.07 -16.34
CA THR A 79 9.77 4.00 -17.25
C THR A 79 10.89 4.51 -18.13
N ASN A 80 11.93 3.70 -18.33
CA ASN A 80 13.02 3.99 -19.25
C ASN A 80 12.82 3.23 -20.56
N LYS A 81 13.31 3.80 -21.67
CA LYS A 81 13.29 3.12 -22.97
C LYS A 81 14.05 1.79 -22.88
N PRO A 82 13.53 0.70 -23.47
CA PRO A 82 14.22 -0.58 -23.46
C PRO A 82 15.57 -0.45 -24.18
N LEU A 83 16.58 -1.17 -23.69
CA LEU A 83 17.88 -1.25 -24.34
C LEU A 83 17.72 -1.76 -25.78
N LYS A 84 18.52 -1.20 -26.69
CA LYS A 84 18.53 -1.60 -28.11
C LYS A 84 18.83 -3.10 -28.27
N VAL A 85 19.73 -3.64 -27.45
CA VAL A 85 20.04 -5.07 -27.40
C VAL A 85 19.28 -5.69 -26.23
N LYS A 86 18.24 -6.47 -26.53
CA LYS A 86 17.52 -7.27 -25.54
C LYS A 86 18.33 -8.53 -25.26
N ALA A 87 19.13 -8.53 -24.19
CA ALA A 87 19.72 -9.77 -23.69
C ALA A 87 18.61 -10.65 -23.12
N VAL A 88 18.22 -11.70 -23.85
CA VAL A 88 17.22 -12.68 -23.41
C VAL A 88 17.67 -13.28 -22.08
N GLY A 89 16.76 -13.31 -21.09
CA GLY A 89 17.03 -13.87 -19.76
C GLY A 89 17.66 -12.91 -18.73
N ARG A 90 18.07 -11.68 -19.09
CA ARG A 90 18.65 -10.73 -18.12
C ARG A 90 17.62 -9.75 -17.55
N LYS A 91 17.57 -9.65 -16.22
CA LYS A 91 16.85 -8.57 -15.52
C LYS A 91 17.69 -7.30 -15.55
N VAL A 92 17.29 -6.34 -16.38
CA VAL A 92 17.94 -5.02 -16.44
C VAL A 92 17.50 -4.19 -15.23
N LYS A 93 18.47 -3.78 -14.40
CA LYS A 93 18.21 -2.87 -13.27
C LYS A 93 17.82 -1.48 -13.80
N GLY A 94 16.87 -0.81 -13.15
CA GLY A 94 16.49 0.56 -13.48
C GLY A 94 15.54 0.74 -14.67
N VAL A 95 14.90 -0.32 -15.18
CA VAL A 95 13.89 -0.19 -16.27
C VAL A 95 12.65 0.58 -15.80
N ARG A 96 12.32 0.49 -14.51
CA ARG A 96 11.15 1.11 -13.88
C ARG A 96 11.51 1.61 -12.50
N GLY A 97 10.90 2.71 -12.07
CA GLY A 97 11.02 3.27 -10.72
C GLY A 97 9.75 3.96 -10.26
N ALA A 98 9.57 4.09 -8.95
CA ALA A 98 8.44 4.78 -8.32
C ALA A 98 8.91 6.08 -7.65
N PRO A 99 9.12 7.17 -8.41
CA PRO A 99 9.67 8.42 -7.89
C PRO A 99 8.81 9.05 -6.79
N THR A 100 7.48 9.04 -6.91
CA THR A 100 6.57 9.62 -5.92
C THR A 100 6.71 8.92 -4.56
N LEU A 101 6.66 7.58 -4.55
CA LEU A 101 6.84 6.77 -3.35
C LEU A 101 8.21 6.99 -2.71
N SER A 102 9.28 7.00 -3.52
CA SER A 102 10.63 7.24 -3.01
C SER A 102 10.77 8.62 -2.35
N LYS A 103 10.16 9.67 -2.94
CA LYS A 103 10.13 11.00 -2.35
C LYS A 103 9.34 11.03 -1.04
N GLN A 104 8.18 10.39 -1.00
CA GLN A 104 7.35 10.30 0.20
C GLN A 104 8.10 9.62 1.34
N VAL A 105 8.70 8.46 1.10
CA VAL A 105 9.52 7.75 2.09
C VAL A 105 10.67 8.63 2.58
N GLY A 106 11.35 9.33 1.67
CA GLY A 106 12.42 10.26 2.03
C GLY A 106 11.94 11.41 2.92
N LEU A 107 10.76 11.96 2.68
CA LEU A 107 10.17 13.00 3.54
C LEU A 107 9.77 12.44 4.91
N GLU A 108 9.13 11.28 4.96
CA GLU A 108 8.77 10.62 6.22
C GLU A 108 10.00 10.30 7.07
N ASN A 109 11.09 9.86 6.45
CA ASN A 109 12.35 9.65 7.16
C ASN A 109 12.90 10.94 7.76
N ARG A 110 12.89 12.05 7.01
CA ARG A 110 13.33 13.37 7.54
C ARG A 110 12.44 13.86 8.68
N LYS A 111 11.12 13.61 8.61
CA LYS A 111 10.20 13.93 9.72
C LYS A 111 10.48 13.12 10.98
N LYS A 112 10.95 11.87 10.82
CA LYS A 112 11.28 11.00 11.97
C LYS A 112 12.66 11.28 12.57
N THR A 113 13.63 11.73 11.77
CA THR A 113 15.00 11.97 12.22
C THR A 113 15.28 13.48 12.35
N LEU A 114 15.53 14.16 11.23
CA LEU A 114 15.99 15.56 11.21
C LEU A 114 15.05 16.52 11.93
N LEU A 115 13.73 16.33 11.79
CA LEU A 115 12.76 17.17 12.49
C LEU A 115 12.85 17.00 14.01
N VAL A 116 13.00 15.76 14.48
CA VAL A 116 13.15 15.45 15.91
C VAL A 116 14.46 16.00 16.44
N GLU A 117 15.56 15.85 15.70
CA GLU A 117 16.86 16.42 16.03
C GLU A 117 16.81 17.95 16.09
N TRP A 118 16.13 18.58 15.12
CA TRP A 118 15.98 20.04 15.08
C TRP A 118 15.17 20.56 16.27
N GLN A 119 14.05 19.90 16.59
CA GLN A 119 13.23 20.23 17.76
C GLN A 119 14.01 20.08 19.07
N ASN A 120 14.90 19.09 19.16
CA ASN A 120 15.72 18.83 20.35
C ASN A 120 17.07 19.58 20.36
N ARG A 121 17.37 20.45 19.39
CA ARG A 121 18.67 21.13 19.26
C ARG A 121 19.13 21.85 20.54
N HIS A 122 18.21 22.46 21.26
CA HIS A 122 18.49 23.24 22.48
C HIS A 122 18.13 22.49 23.77
N ARG A 123 17.80 21.20 23.66
CA ARG A 123 17.46 20.36 24.80
C ARG A 123 18.72 19.70 25.33
N SER A 124 19.06 19.99 26.58
CA SER A 124 20.09 19.26 27.33
C SER A 124 19.43 18.15 28.16
N GLY A 125 20.05 16.96 28.17
CA GLY A 125 19.56 15.77 28.87
C GLY A 125 18.66 14.85 28.04
N GLY A 126 18.59 13.58 28.43
CA GLY A 126 17.79 12.54 27.77
C GLY A 126 17.69 11.28 28.64
N LEU A 127 16.70 10.43 28.37
CA LEU A 127 16.57 9.13 29.03
C LEU A 127 17.68 8.20 28.53
N ILE A 128 18.57 7.78 29.42
CA ILE A 128 19.58 6.76 29.13
C ILE A 128 18.99 5.41 29.50
N ASP A 129 18.74 4.57 28.50
CA ASP A 129 18.29 3.20 28.75
C ASP A 129 19.47 2.33 29.19
N ARG A 130 19.42 1.91 30.47
CA ARG A 130 20.43 1.05 31.10
C ARG A 130 19.96 -0.39 31.27
N ARG A 131 18.83 -0.77 30.67
CA ARG A 131 18.30 -2.13 30.75
C ARG A 131 19.26 -3.12 30.09
N PHE A 132 19.34 -4.33 30.64
CA PHE A 132 20.19 -5.39 30.11
C PHE A 132 19.79 -5.73 28.65
N GLY A 133 20.80 -5.88 27.79
CA GLY A 133 20.63 -6.35 26.41
C GLY A 133 19.91 -5.41 25.44
N GLU A 134 19.52 -4.18 25.82
CA GLU A 134 18.79 -3.26 24.90
C GLU A 134 19.58 -3.01 23.61
N ASN A 135 20.89 -2.71 23.73
CA ASN A 135 21.78 -2.43 22.59
C ASN A 135 22.44 -3.67 21.96
N ASN A 136 22.16 -4.88 22.46
CA ASN A 136 22.81 -6.09 21.97
C ASN A 136 21.94 -6.78 20.89
N PRO A 137 22.42 -6.90 19.63
CA PRO A 137 21.70 -7.58 18.56
C PRO A 137 21.73 -9.11 18.66
N HIS A 138 22.57 -9.70 19.51
CA HIS A 138 22.72 -11.16 19.64
C HIS A 138 21.71 -11.82 20.59
N LEU A 139 21.01 -11.04 21.42
CA LEU A 139 20.00 -11.56 22.35
C LEU A 139 18.61 -11.51 21.72
N THR A 140 17.83 -12.58 21.90
CA THR A 140 16.43 -12.60 21.48
C THR A 140 15.58 -11.69 22.40
N PRO A 141 14.41 -11.22 21.94
CA PRO A 141 13.53 -10.39 22.79
C PRO A 141 13.11 -11.10 24.07
N GLU A 142 12.94 -12.43 24.03
CA GLU A 142 12.51 -13.23 25.16
C GLU A 142 13.61 -13.34 26.23
N GLU A 143 14.84 -13.65 25.83
CA GLU A 143 16.01 -13.68 26.73
C GLU A 143 16.24 -12.32 27.40
N LYS A 144 16.06 -11.21 26.65
CA LYS A 144 16.13 -9.86 27.21
C LYS A 144 15.08 -9.65 28.31
N MET A 145 13.86 -10.13 28.12
CA MET A 145 12.77 -9.96 29.08
C MET A 145 12.98 -10.82 30.33
N MET A 146 13.46 -12.06 30.16
CA MET A 146 13.74 -12.97 31.26
C MET A 146 14.84 -12.43 32.20
N GLU A 147 15.96 -11.98 31.64
CA GLU A 147 17.07 -11.41 32.42
C GLU A 147 16.71 -10.08 33.10
N ARG A 148 15.87 -9.26 32.46
CA ARG A 148 15.32 -8.04 33.09
C ARG A 148 14.47 -8.38 34.31
N PHE A 149 13.59 -9.37 34.17
CA PHE A 149 12.72 -9.81 35.25
C PHE A 149 13.53 -10.38 36.42
N ALA A 150 14.54 -11.22 36.13
CA ALA A 150 15.45 -11.75 37.15
C ALA A 150 16.14 -10.62 37.93
N ARG A 151 16.75 -9.65 37.22
CA ARG A 151 17.42 -8.49 37.85
C ARG A 151 16.50 -7.53 38.59
N GLU A 152 15.21 -7.49 38.26
CA GLU A 152 14.23 -6.66 38.97
C GLU A 152 13.75 -7.33 40.27
N ARG A 153 13.82 -8.67 40.36
CA ARG A 153 13.36 -9.45 41.51
C ARG A 153 14.44 -9.66 42.58
N GLU A 154 15.72 -9.53 42.21
CA GLU A 154 16.87 -9.49 43.12
C GLU A 154 16.99 -8.13 43.83
#